data_AF-A0A8K0KBP3-F1
#
_entry.id   AF-A0A8K0KBP3-F1
#
_cell.length_a   1.000
_cell.length_b   1.000
_cell.length_c   1.000
_cell.angle_alpha   90.00
_cell.angle_beta   90.00
_cell.angle_gamma   90.00
#
_symmetry.space_group_name_H-M   'P 1'
#
loop_
_entity.id
_entity.type
_entity.pdbx_description
1 polymer ?
#
loop_
_entity_poly.entity_id
_entity_poly.type
_entity_poly.pdbx_seq_one_letter_code
_entity_poly.pdbx_strand_id
1 'polypeptide(L)'
;MNCYFKELLPEILEAIRTSVFIAIDGEFTGLLDNSSINAFDHPSVYYSKIRKEGMNFLLIQFGLCTFHYDSLLDKYSHRAFNFYVFPYSNGRRAFDTTFLCQGSSMEFLAENKFDFNKLFGEGIPFVSFEGEQKLRENFEQQKKARELRRSEQSPKSNEGCIPVPERYASYIQGICEKIKNFIKSPEKKLEIGEQSSGFVRKLIFDAVEKNFKDVGIYAESGIKEGGGRNDRVVILTKEEGSKEEILEQRDKEWCKTMLEELDAAIGFSSVIRAITESVRKKGFLSF
;
A
#
# COMPACT_ATOMS: atom_id res chain seq x y z
N MET A 1 -9.00 8.17 3.96
CA MET A 1 -8.07 7.75 2.89
C MET A 1 -7.99 8.93 1.94
N ASN A 2 -6.79 9.44 1.66
CA ASN A 2 -6.58 10.73 1.00
C ASN A 2 -6.89 10.65 -0.52
N CYS A 3 -8.16 10.45 -0.86
CA CYS A 3 -8.67 10.29 -2.23
C CYS A 3 -8.31 11.48 -3.12
N TYR A 4 -8.28 12.68 -2.54
CA TYR A 4 -7.98 13.92 -3.24
C TYR A 4 -6.60 13.95 -3.89
N PHE A 5 -5.55 13.50 -3.19
CA PHE A 5 -4.19 13.46 -3.77
C PHE A 5 -4.11 12.51 -4.97
N LYS A 6 -4.70 11.32 -4.88
CA LYS A 6 -4.68 10.31 -5.95
C LYS A 6 -5.39 10.83 -7.21
N GLU A 7 -6.51 11.52 -7.03
CA GLU A 7 -7.30 12.08 -8.14
C GLU A 7 -6.56 13.23 -8.85
N LEU A 8 -5.83 14.08 -8.12
CA LEU A 8 -5.08 15.20 -8.68
C LEU A 8 -3.69 14.84 -9.20
N LEU A 9 -3.14 13.69 -8.80
CA LEU A 9 -1.78 13.30 -9.16
C LEU A 9 -1.50 13.39 -10.68
N PRO A 10 -2.38 12.92 -11.59
CA PRO A 10 -2.15 13.06 -13.03
C PRO A 10 -1.97 14.52 -13.47
N GLU A 11 -2.75 15.45 -12.92
CA GLU A 11 -2.65 16.87 -13.24
C GLU A 11 -1.35 17.48 -12.70
N ILE A 12 -0.96 17.13 -11.47
CA ILE A 12 0.30 17.56 -10.86
C ILE A 12 1.49 17.10 -11.71
N LEU A 13 1.50 15.82 -12.10
CA LEU A 13 2.57 15.25 -12.92
C LEU A 13 2.65 15.93 -14.29
N GLU A 14 1.51 16.21 -14.91
CA GLU A 14 1.46 16.93 -16.18
C GLU A 14 1.97 18.37 -16.04
N ALA A 15 1.57 19.08 -14.98
CA ALA A 15 2.06 20.42 -14.69
C ALA A 15 3.58 20.45 -14.48
N ILE A 16 4.15 19.46 -13.79
CA ILE A 16 5.61 19.34 -13.64
C ILE A 16 6.26 19.09 -15.01
N ARG A 17 5.73 18.14 -15.79
CA ARG A 17 6.28 17.72 -17.08
C ARG A 17 6.33 18.85 -18.10
N THR A 18 5.28 19.67 -18.16
CA THR A 18 5.10 20.74 -19.15
C THR A 18 5.68 22.08 -18.72
N SER A 19 6.06 22.23 -17.45
CA SER A 19 6.66 23.47 -16.95
C SER A 19 7.98 23.80 -17.65
N VAL A 20 8.37 25.07 -17.66
CA VAL A 20 9.70 25.53 -18.04
C VAL A 20 10.63 25.41 -16.83
N PHE A 21 10.20 25.94 -15.69
CA PHE A 21 10.86 25.83 -14.40
C PHE A 21 9.83 25.68 -13.27
N ILE A 22 10.33 25.35 -12.08
CA ILE A 22 9.52 25.25 -10.85
C ILE A 22 10.13 26.11 -9.75
N ALA A 23 9.28 26.53 -8.81
CA ALA A 23 9.68 27.07 -7.51
C ALA A 23 9.13 26.15 -6.42
N ILE A 24 9.92 25.94 -5.36
CA ILE A 24 9.55 25.09 -4.23
C ILE A 24 9.77 25.86 -2.93
N ASP A 25 8.94 25.55 -1.94
CA ASP A 25 9.06 26.07 -0.58
C ASP A 25 8.60 25.01 0.43
N GLY A 26 9.03 25.11 1.68
CA GLY A 26 8.74 24.10 2.69
C GLY A 26 8.45 24.69 4.06
N GLU A 27 7.40 24.18 4.70
CA GLU A 27 7.09 24.48 6.10
C GLU A 27 7.59 23.35 6.99
N PHE A 28 8.21 23.73 8.11
CA PHE A 28 8.89 22.80 9.01
C PHE A 28 8.32 22.86 10.43
N THR A 29 8.38 21.74 11.17
CA THR A 29 8.00 21.71 12.61
C THR A 29 8.97 22.47 13.50
N GLY A 30 10.11 22.88 12.97
CA GLY A 30 11.11 23.68 13.66
C GLY A 30 12.27 24.01 12.74
N LEU A 31 13.09 24.95 13.18
CA LEU A 31 14.30 25.38 12.51
C LEU A 31 15.54 25.01 13.33
N LEU A 32 16.71 25.16 12.71
CA LEU A 32 18.00 24.95 13.36
C LEU A 32 18.19 25.92 14.52
N ASP A 33 18.71 25.40 15.64
CA ASP A 33 19.30 26.24 16.66
C ASP A 33 20.72 26.59 16.22
N ASN A 34 20.95 27.86 15.86
CA ASN A 34 22.26 28.31 15.36
C ASN A 34 23.37 28.30 16.43
N SER A 35 23.08 27.85 17.65
CA SER A 35 24.02 27.82 18.78
C SER A 35 25.28 26.97 18.52
N SER A 36 25.20 25.95 17.67
CA SER A 36 26.32 25.03 17.38
C SER A 36 27.14 25.40 16.12
N ILE A 37 26.67 26.37 15.33
CA ILE A 37 27.20 26.74 14.02
C ILE A 37 28.25 27.86 14.17
N ASN A 38 29.42 27.69 13.55
CA ASN A 38 30.48 28.71 13.54
C ASN A 38 30.63 29.29 12.12
N ALA A 39 30.75 30.62 12.02
CA ALA A 39 30.95 31.32 10.75
C ALA A 39 32.22 30.90 9.97
N PHE A 40 33.20 30.33 10.68
CA PHE A 40 34.45 29.84 10.10
C PHE A 40 34.47 28.32 9.87
N ASP A 41 33.33 27.62 10.05
CA ASP A 41 33.25 26.20 9.75
C ASP A 41 33.55 25.94 8.27
N HIS A 42 34.38 24.93 7.99
CA HIS A 42 34.54 24.43 6.63
C HIS A 42 33.17 23.92 6.10
N PRO A 43 32.83 24.09 4.80
CA PRO A 43 31.51 23.73 4.27
C PRO A 43 31.03 22.31 4.62
N SER A 44 31.94 21.33 4.67
CA SER A 44 31.60 19.96 5.08
C SER A 44 31.22 19.82 6.56
N VAL A 45 31.87 20.58 7.44
CA VAL A 45 31.57 20.62 8.88
C VAL A 45 30.25 21.35 9.11
N TYR A 46 30.07 22.49 8.45
CA TYR A 46 28.84 23.26 8.47
C TYR A 46 27.64 22.40 8.05
N TYR A 47 27.73 21.71 6.91
CA TYR A 47 26.69 20.78 6.44
C TYR A 47 26.42 19.66 7.45
N SER A 48 27.47 19.08 8.05
CA SER A 48 27.31 17.98 9.01
C SER A 48 26.56 18.42 10.26
N LYS A 49 26.82 19.63 10.78
CA LYS A 49 26.10 20.20 11.92
C LYS A 49 24.63 20.45 11.59
N ILE A 50 24.37 21.13 10.47
CA ILE A 50 23.01 21.43 10.02
C ILE A 50 22.21 20.16 9.74
N ARG A 51 22.80 19.18 9.07
CA ARG A 51 22.13 17.92 8.80
C ARG A 51 21.79 17.19 10.11
N LYS A 52 22.69 17.17 11.09
CA LYS A 52 22.47 16.47 12.36
C LYS A 52 21.30 17.06 13.15
N GLU A 53 21.17 18.39 13.16
CA GLU A 53 20.14 19.07 13.95
C GLU A 53 18.84 19.26 13.16
N GLY A 54 18.93 19.72 11.91
CA GLY A 54 17.79 20.03 11.06
C GLY A 54 16.96 18.79 10.68
N MET A 55 17.59 17.61 10.54
CA MET A 55 16.86 16.37 10.22
C MET A 55 16.00 15.83 11.37
N ASN A 56 16.05 16.44 12.57
CA ASN A 56 15.14 16.08 13.67
C ASN A 56 13.76 16.74 13.53
N PHE A 57 13.65 17.78 12.69
CA PHE A 57 12.40 18.47 12.39
C PHE A 57 11.80 17.94 11.09
N LEU A 58 10.48 17.99 11.00
CA LEU A 58 9.73 17.43 9.90
C LEU A 58 9.38 18.54 8.90
N LEU A 59 9.56 18.29 7.61
CA LEU A 59 8.87 19.05 6.58
C LEU A 59 7.41 18.57 6.55
N ILE A 60 6.47 19.48 6.79
CA ILE A 60 5.04 19.16 6.99
C ILE A 60 4.15 19.75 5.91
N GLN A 61 4.63 20.76 5.18
CA GLN A 61 4.00 21.20 3.96
C GLN A 61 5.06 21.48 2.89
N PHE A 62 4.79 21.04 1.67
CA PHE A 62 5.61 21.31 0.51
C PHE A 62 4.82 22.18 -0.46
N GLY A 63 5.28 23.40 -0.69
CA GLY A 63 4.80 24.29 -1.73
C GLY A 63 5.50 23.98 -3.06
N LEU A 64 4.73 23.82 -4.13
CA LEU A 64 5.24 23.64 -5.49
C LEU A 64 4.52 24.59 -6.43
N CYS A 65 5.27 25.43 -7.14
CA CYS A 65 4.74 26.25 -8.22
C CYS A 65 5.42 25.89 -9.54
N THR A 66 4.62 25.56 -10.55
CA THR A 66 5.10 25.25 -11.91
C THR A 66 4.85 26.45 -12.82
N PHE A 67 5.82 26.81 -13.64
CA PHE A 67 5.73 27.98 -14.55
C PHE A 67 5.75 27.54 -16.01
N HIS A 68 4.86 28.10 -16.82
CA HIS A 68 4.64 27.72 -18.21
C HIS A 68 4.67 28.96 -19.08
N TYR A 69 5.50 28.96 -20.12
CA TYR A 69 5.64 30.09 -21.04
C TYR A 69 4.79 29.89 -22.29
N ASP A 70 3.91 30.83 -22.57
CA ASP A 70 3.14 30.90 -23.81
C ASP A 70 3.86 31.85 -24.79
N SER A 71 4.41 31.27 -25.86
CA SER A 71 5.16 32.02 -26.88
C SER A 71 4.27 32.85 -27.81
N LEU A 72 2.97 32.54 -27.93
CA LEU A 72 2.04 33.32 -28.73
C LEU A 72 1.62 34.59 -27.99
N LEU A 73 1.47 34.50 -26.66
CA LEU A 73 1.06 35.60 -25.80
C LEU A 73 2.24 36.35 -25.15
N ASP A 74 3.46 35.83 -25.27
CA ASP A 74 4.68 36.30 -24.61
C ASP A 74 4.50 36.49 -23.09
N LYS A 75 3.90 35.48 -22.44
CA LYS A 75 3.54 35.54 -21.01
C LYS A 75 3.82 34.23 -20.29
N TYR A 76 4.15 34.36 -19.02
CA TYR A 76 4.16 33.22 -18.09
C TYR A 76 2.80 33.02 -17.44
N SER A 77 2.41 31.76 -17.33
CA SER A 77 1.34 31.28 -16.45
C SER A 77 1.93 30.36 -15.39
N HIS A 78 1.19 30.12 -14.32
CA HIS A 78 1.65 29.24 -13.24
C HIS A 78 0.55 28.35 -12.68
N ARG A 79 0.94 27.25 -12.05
CA ARG A 79 0.07 26.40 -11.22
C ARG A 79 0.76 26.11 -9.90
N ALA A 80 0.10 26.45 -8.79
CA ALA A 80 0.62 26.30 -7.44
C ALA A 80 -0.12 25.19 -6.68
N PHE A 81 0.63 24.39 -5.91
CA PHE A 81 0.15 23.25 -5.16
C PHE A 81 0.73 23.28 -3.75
N ASN A 82 -0.10 23.02 -2.74
CA ASN A 82 0.31 22.88 -1.34
C ASN A 82 0.05 21.44 -0.88
N PHE A 83 1.13 20.70 -0.64
CA PHE A 83 1.07 19.32 -0.19
C PHE A 83 1.27 19.26 1.32
N TYR A 84 0.25 18.82 2.06
CA TYR A 84 0.41 18.46 3.46
C TYR A 84 1.00 17.05 3.51
N VAL A 85 2.20 16.90 4.04
CA VAL A 85 2.94 15.64 4.02
C VAL A 85 3.22 15.20 5.44
N PHE A 86 2.97 13.93 5.72
CA PHE A 86 3.15 13.39 7.07
C PHE A 86 3.57 11.91 6.96
N PRO A 87 4.55 11.44 7.75
CA PRO A 87 4.99 10.06 7.75
C PRO A 87 3.89 9.19 8.39
N TYR A 88 2.86 8.89 7.61
CA TYR A 88 1.68 8.20 8.10
C TYR A 88 1.88 6.68 8.14
N SER A 89 1.36 6.07 9.20
CA SER A 89 1.67 4.71 9.65
C SER A 89 0.57 3.68 9.39
N ASN A 90 -0.25 3.84 8.35
CA ASN A 90 -1.28 2.83 8.08
C ASN A 90 -0.70 1.58 7.38
N GLY A 91 -0.57 0.51 8.15
CA GLY A 91 -0.29 -0.84 7.67
C GLY A 91 0.70 -1.59 8.57
N ARG A 92 0.82 -2.91 8.41
CA ARG A 92 1.78 -3.77 9.15
C ARG A 92 3.27 -3.47 8.85
N ARG A 93 3.54 -2.37 8.14
CA ARG A 93 4.85 -1.99 7.57
C ARG A 93 5.22 -0.53 7.85
N ALA A 94 4.48 0.14 8.73
CA ALA A 94 4.73 1.53 9.05
C ALA A 94 6.01 1.72 9.86
N PHE A 95 6.74 2.79 9.57
CA PHE A 95 7.83 3.27 10.40
C PHE A 95 7.25 4.22 11.46
N ASP A 96 7.33 3.81 12.73
CA ASP A 96 6.99 4.69 13.85
C ASP A 96 8.06 5.79 13.97
N THR A 97 7.78 6.94 13.36
CA THR A 97 8.75 8.01 13.17
C THR A 97 8.57 9.07 14.25
N THR A 98 9.57 9.22 15.11
CA THR A 98 9.64 10.31 16.08
C THR A 98 10.26 11.56 15.46
N PHE A 99 9.70 12.74 15.76
CA PHE A 99 10.22 14.03 15.31
C PHE A 99 10.07 15.10 16.39
N LEU A 100 10.83 16.19 16.27
CA LEU A 100 10.78 17.32 17.18
C LEU A 100 9.87 18.43 16.64
N CYS A 101 9.33 19.23 17.55
CA CYS A 101 8.61 20.46 17.25
C CYS A 101 9.21 21.60 18.07
N GLN A 102 9.43 22.74 17.42
CA GLN A 102 9.87 23.96 18.08
C GLN A 102 8.65 24.84 18.36
N GLY A 103 8.44 25.21 19.63
CA GLY A 103 7.24 25.95 20.06
C GLY A 103 6.98 27.22 19.24
N SER A 104 8.02 28.01 18.98
CA SER A 104 7.91 29.24 18.19
C SER A 104 7.55 29.01 16.72
N SER A 105 8.03 27.92 16.11
CA SER A 105 7.66 27.57 14.73
C SER A 105 6.20 27.12 14.65
N MET A 106 5.76 26.32 15.64
CA MET A 106 4.36 25.87 15.72
C MET A 106 3.41 27.05 15.97
N GLU A 107 3.80 28.00 16.82
CA GLU A 107 3.05 29.24 17.06
C GLU A 107 2.94 30.08 15.79
N PHE A 108 4.07 30.35 15.11
CA PHE A 108 4.09 31.10 13.85
C PHE A 108 3.18 30.47 12.78
N LEU A 109 3.23 29.14 12.61
CA LEU A 109 2.36 28.42 11.68
C LEU A 109 0.88 28.55 12.08
N ALA A 110 0.56 28.46 13.37
CA ALA A 110 -0.82 28.62 13.86
C ALA A 110 -1.35 30.05 13.62
N GLU A 111 -0.52 31.07 13.83
CA GLU A 111 -0.86 32.47 13.56
C GLU A 111 -1.17 32.69 12.07
N ASN A 112 -0.39 32.05 11.19
CA ASN A 112 -0.57 32.08 9.73
C ASN A 112 -1.60 31.06 9.21
N LYS A 113 -2.46 30.53 10.09
CA LYS A 113 -3.61 29.66 9.75
C LYS A 113 -3.22 28.33 9.10
N PHE A 114 -2.05 27.79 9.46
CA PHE A 114 -1.70 26.42 9.10
C PHE A 114 -2.72 25.43 9.70
N ASP A 115 -3.28 24.57 8.85
CA ASP A 115 -4.24 23.54 9.28
C ASP A 115 -3.54 22.26 9.74
N PHE A 116 -3.30 22.17 11.05
CA PHE A 116 -2.71 20.97 11.67
C PHE A 116 -3.64 19.75 11.64
N ASN A 117 -4.96 19.94 11.60
CA ASN A 117 -5.89 18.81 11.49
C ASN A 117 -5.76 18.17 10.11
N LYS A 118 -5.65 18.98 9.06
CA LYS A 118 -5.36 18.51 7.71
C LYS A 118 -4.02 17.78 7.64
N LEU A 119 -2.98 18.30 8.31
CA LEU A 119 -1.68 17.64 8.38
C LEU A 119 -1.76 16.24 9.02
N PHE A 120 -2.29 16.14 10.23
CA PHE A 120 -2.23 14.90 11.01
C PHE A 120 -3.33 13.90 10.63
N GLY A 121 -4.51 14.38 10.23
CA GLY A 121 -5.64 13.55 9.83
C GLY A 121 -5.62 13.15 8.36
N GLU A 122 -5.09 14.01 7.48
CA GLU A 122 -5.14 13.84 6.04
C GLU A 122 -3.77 14.01 5.36
N GLY A 123 -2.67 14.01 6.11
CA GLY A 123 -1.33 14.13 5.54
C GLY A 123 -1.05 13.05 4.48
N ILE A 124 -0.44 13.46 3.37
CA ILE A 124 -0.02 12.54 2.31
C ILE A 124 1.20 11.77 2.85
N PRO A 125 1.16 10.43 2.87
CA PRO A 125 2.31 9.61 3.26
C PRO A 125 3.45 9.78 2.26
N PHE A 126 4.65 9.48 2.73
CA PHE A 126 5.84 9.42 1.90
C PHE A 126 6.79 8.35 2.42
N VAL A 127 7.66 7.88 1.54
CA VAL A 127 8.71 6.90 1.85
C VAL A 127 10.04 7.36 1.27
N SER A 128 11.13 6.97 1.92
CA SER A 128 12.46 7.15 1.35
C SER A 128 12.63 6.28 0.10
N PHE A 129 13.63 6.59 -0.73
CA PHE A 129 13.98 5.79 -1.90
C PHE A 129 14.23 4.31 -1.54
N GLU A 130 15.00 4.07 -0.47
CA GLU A 130 15.24 2.71 0.04
C GLU A 130 13.96 2.04 0.57
N GLY A 131 13.11 2.82 1.24
CA GLY A 131 11.81 2.34 1.73
C GLY A 131 10.92 1.88 0.59
N GLU A 132 10.84 2.67 -0.49
CA GLU A 132 10.11 2.30 -1.70
C GLU A 132 10.66 1.03 -2.35
N GLN A 133 11.99 0.92 -2.51
CA GLN A 133 12.61 -0.29 -3.07
C GLN A 133 12.20 -1.54 -2.28
N LYS A 134 12.31 -1.48 -0.94
CA LYS A 134 11.89 -2.58 -0.05
C LYS A 134 10.40 -2.91 -0.20
N LEU A 135 9.53 -1.91 -0.34
CA LEU A 135 8.10 -2.13 -0.55
C LEU A 135 7.82 -2.86 -1.88
N ARG A 136 8.50 -2.45 -2.96
CA ARG A 136 8.38 -3.08 -4.28
C ARG A 136 8.92 -4.52 -4.29
N GLU A 137 10.08 -4.74 -3.67
CA GLU A 137 10.66 -6.08 -3.52
C GLU A 137 9.75 -7.01 -2.73
N ASN A 138 9.20 -6.52 -1.62
CA ASN A 138 8.25 -7.27 -0.81
C ASN A 138 6.97 -7.63 -1.57
N PHE A 139 6.46 -6.72 -2.41
CA PHE A 139 5.33 -6.98 -3.28
C PHE A 139 5.65 -8.09 -4.30
N GLU A 140 6.81 -8.00 -4.96
CA GLU A 140 7.24 -8.99 -5.95
C GLU A 140 7.48 -10.37 -5.32
N GLN A 141 8.06 -10.43 -4.12
CA GLN A 141 8.22 -11.67 -3.37
C GLN A 141 6.88 -12.30 -3.00
N GLN A 142 5.88 -11.50 -2.57
CA GLN A 142 4.55 -12.01 -2.26
C GLN A 142 3.83 -12.54 -3.50
N LYS A 143 3.97 -11.83 -4.63
CA LYS A 143 3.43 -12.26 -5.92
C LYS A 143 4.03 -13.60 -6.34
N LYS A 144 5.36 -13.72 -6.32
CA LYS A 144 6.07 -14.99 -6.60
C LYS A 144 5.66 -16.11 -5.67
N ALA A 145 5.52 -15.85 -4.36
CA ALA A 145 5.07 -16.84 -3.39
C ALA A 145 3.64 -17.34 -3.66
N ARG A 146 2.74 -16.46 -4.14
CA ARG A 146 1.39 -16.83 -4.58
C ARG A 146 1.43 -17.69 -5.86
N GLU A 147 2.20 -17.27 -6.86
CA GLU A 147 2.38 -18.02 -8.12
C GLU A 147 2.96 -19.41 -7.86
N LEU A 148 3.95 -19.53 -6.96
CA LEU A 148 4.54 -20.81 -6.58
C LEU A 148 3.50 -21.73 -5.94
N ARG A 149 2.71 -21.22 -4.97
CA ARG A 149 1.62 -21.99 -4.34
C ARG A 149 0.59 -22.48 -5.35
N ARG A 150 0.31 -21.71 -6.41
CA ARG A 150 -0.55 -22.13 -7.51
C ARG A 150 0.07 -23.27 -8.32
N SER A 151 1.36 -23.17 -8.63
CA SER A 151 2.10 -24.23 -9.34
C SER A 151 2.23 -25.52 -8.52
N GLU A 152 2.27 -25.42 -7.19
CA GLU A 152 2.29 -26.58 -6.29
C GLU A 152 0.90 -27.20 -6.06
N GLN A 153 -0.17 -26.42 -6.23
CA GLN A 153 -1.56 -26.89 -6.26
C GLN A 153 -1.99 -27.46 -7.63
N SER A 154 -1.11 -27.37 -8.63
CA SER A 154 -1.23 -28.15 -9.87
C SER A 154 -1.06 -29.64 -9.51
N PRO A 155 -1.83 -30.56 -10.12
CA PRO A 155 -1.91 -31.93 -9.64
C PRO A 155 -0.59 -32.67 -9.86
N LYS A 156 0.30 -32.64 -8.86
CA LYS A 156 1.08 -33.83 -8.55
C LYS A 156 0.06 -34.89 -8.14
N SER A 157 0.21 -36.08 -8.69
CA SER A 157 -0.52 -37.33 -8.40
C SER A 157 -1.31 -37.34 -7.09
N ASN A 158 -2.47 -38.01 -7.10
CA ASN A 158 -3.35 -38.34 -5.95
C ASN A 158 -2.66 -38.99 -4.71
N GLU A 159 -1.34 -39.02 -4.63
CA GLU A 159 -0.52 -39.59 -3.56
C GLU A 159 -0.56 -38.80 -2.24
N GLY A 160 -1.19 -37.61 -2.19
CA GLY A 160 -1.20 -36.73 -1.01
C GLY A 160 -2.50 -36.68 -0.19
N CYS A 161 -3.55 -37.42 -0.55
CA CYS A 161 -4.83 -37.37 0.18
C CYS A 161 -4.71 -38.13 1.50
N ILE A 162 -4.89 -37.44 2.64
CA ILE A 162 -4.87 -38.09 3.95
C ILE A 162 -6.17 -38.90 4.08
N PRO A 163 -6.11 -40.22 4.36
CA PRO A 163 -7.31 -40.99 4.62
C PRO A 163 -8.02 -40.42 5.86
N VAL A 164 -9.31 -40.12 5.74
CA VAL A 164 -10.12 -39.54 6.81
C VAL A 164 -10.15 -40.52 7.99
N PRO A 165 -9.61 -40.17 9.17
CA PRO A 165 -9.69 -41.03 10.34
C PRO A 165 -11.16 -41.29 10.72
N GLU A 166 -11.46 -42.48 11.21
CA GLU A 166 -12.83 -42.93 11.52
C GLU A 166 -13.60 -41.96 12.42
N ARG A 167 -12.90 -41.37 13.41
CA ARG A 167 -13.44 -40.34 14.31
C ARG A 167 -14.00 -39.08 13.63
N TYR A 168 -13.55 -38.77 12.40
CA TYR A 168 -14.00 -37.62 11.62
C TYR A 168 -14.86 -38.02 10.42
N ALA A 169 -15.11 -39.31 10.19
CA ALA A 169 -15.81 -39.80 9.00
C ALA A 169 -17.25 -39.25 8.93
N SER A 170 -18.01 -39.36 10.02
CA SER A 170 -19.38 -38.84 10.11
C SER A 170 -19.45 -37.32 9.93
N TYR A 171 -18.47 -36.59 10.49
CA TYR A 171 -18.38 -35.14 10.37
C TYR A 171 -18.10 -34.68 8.93
N ILE A 172 -17.11 -35.29 8.27
CA ILE A 172 -16.76 -34.97 6.88
C ILE A 172 -17.91 -35.36 5.94
N GLN A 173 -18.60 -36.47 6.20
CA GLN A 173 -19.79 -36.85 5.45
C GLN A 173 -20.90 -35.81 5.58
N GLY A 174 -21.19 -35.35 6.80
CA GLY A 174 -22.17 -34.28 7.04
C GLY A 174 -21.79 -32.96 6.34
N ILE A 175 -20.49 -32.63 6.27
CA ILE A 175 -20.00 -31.49 5.49
C ILE A 175 -20.24 -31.71 3.99
N CYS A 176 -19.91 -32.88 3.44
CA CYS A 176 -20.17 -33.19 2.03
C CYS A 176 -21.67 -33.07 1.67
N GLU A 177 -22.57 -33.48 2.58
CA GLU A 177 -24.02 -33.29 2.40
C GLU A 177 -24.42 -31.82 2.43
N LYS A 178 -23.88 -31.02 3.36
CA LYS A 178 -24.07 -29.56 3.37
C LYS A 178 -23.61 -28.91 2.08
N ILE A 179 -22.47 -29.33 1.52
CA ILE A 179 -21.95 -28.82 0.25
C ILE A 179 -22.89 -29.18 -0.90
N LYS A 180 -23.40 -30.41 -0.95
CA LYS A 180 -24.38 -30.83 -1.97
C LYS A 180 -25.67 -30.01 -1.91
N ASN A 181 -26.17 -29.71 -0.71
CA ASN A 181 -27.34 -28.87 -0.53
C ASN A 181 -27.04 -27.41 -0.91
N PHE A 182 -25.87 -26.91 -0.52
CA PHE A 182 -25.42 -25.58 -0.91
C PHE A 182 -25.33 -25.44 -2.42
N ILE A 183 -24.76 -26.39 -3.16
CA ILE A 183 -24.70 -26.36 -4.64
C ILE A 183 -26.08 -26.13 -5.26
N LYS A 184 -27.15 -26.72 -4.71
CA LYS A 184 -28.53 -26.55 -5.18
C LYS A 184 -29.20 -25.24 -4.73
N SER A 185 -28.71 -24.63 -3.66
CA SER A 185 -29.24 -23.37 -3.11
C SER A 185 -28.90 -22.17 -4.02
N PRO A 186 -29.69 -21.08 -4.05
CA PRO A 186 -29.28 -19.84 -4.72
C PRO A 186 -28.15 -19.08 -4.00
N GLU A 187 -27.72 -19.54 -2.81
CA GLU A 187 -26.66 -18.90 -2.05
C GLU A 187 -25.30 -18.92 -2.75
N LYS A 188 -24.56 -17.81 -2.65
CA LYS A 188 -23.24 -17.63 -3.27
C LYS A 188 -22.07 -18.02 -2.37
N LYS A 189 -22.27 -18.00 -1.05
CA LYS A 189 -21.24 -18.31 -0.04
C LYS A 189 -21.78 -19.26 1.02
N LEU A 190 -20.92 -20.18 1.47
CA LEU A 190 -21.17 -21.07 2.60
C LEU A 190 -19.93 -21.12 3.50
N GLU A 191 -20.13 -20.95 4.80
CA GLU A 191 -19.10 -21.17 5.81
C GLU A 191 -19.23 -22.56 6.43
N ILE A 192 -18.12 -23.30 6.51
CA ILE A 192 -18.04 -24.64 7.12
C ILE A 192 -16.79 -24.79 7.97
N GLY A 193 -16.76 -25.83 8.82
CA GLY A 193 -15.59 -26.08 9.67
C GLY A 193 -15.52 -25.13 10.87
N GLU A 194 -16.66 -24.75 11.44
CA GLU A 194 -16.68 -23.99 12.70
C GLU A 194 -15.89 -24.73 13.79
N GLN A 195 -15.07 -23.99 14.54
CA GLN A 195 -14.24 -24.52 15.64
C GLN A 195 -13.30 -25.67 15.25
N SER A 196 -12.97 -25.80 13.95
CA SER A 196 -12.18 -26.92 13.46
C SER A 196 -10.67 -26.66 13.50
N SER A 197 -9.92 -27.69 13.94
CA SER A 197 -8.46 -27.64 13.95
C SER A 197 -7.91 -27.54 12.52
N GLY A 198 -6.66 -27.08 12.37
CA GLY A 198 -6.01 -27.01 11.05
C GLY A 198 -6.01 -28.35 10.31
N PHE A 199 -5.91 -29.47 11.04
CA PHE A 199 -6.02 -30.81 10.49
C PHE A 199 -7.40 -31.11 9.90
N VAL A 200 -8.47 -30.80 10.65
CA VAL A 200 -9.84 -31.01 10.16
C VAL A 200 -10.13 -30.13 8.95
N ARG A 201 -9.65 -28.87 8.93
CA ARG A 201 -9.76 -28.00 7.75
C ARG A 201 -9.05 -28.59 6.53
N LYS A 202 -7.88 -29.20 6.70
CA LYS A 202 -7.19 -29.90 5.62
C LYS A 202 -8.02 -31.07 5.07
N LEU A 203 -8.64 -31.87 5.94
CA LEU A 203 -9.57 -32.93 5.50
C LEU A 203 -10.77 -32.39 4.73
N ILE A 204 -11.29 -31.22 5.12
CA ILE A 204 -12.37 -30.53 4.39
C ILE A 204 -11.89 -30.14 2.99
N PHE A 205 -10.72 -29.50 2.86
CA PHE A 205 -10.14 -29.16 1.55
C PHE A 205 -9.97 -30.38 0.65
N ASP A 206 -9.40 -31.46 1.19
CA ASP A 206 -9.19 -32.71 0.45
C ASP A 206 -10.52 -33.34 0.01
N ALA A 207 -11.56 -33.30 0.86
CA ALA A 207 -12.89 -33.80 0.53
C ALA A 207 -13.59 -32.94 -0.54
N VAL A 208 -13.41 -31.62 -0.51
CA VAL A 208 -13.91 -30.70 -1.53
C VAL A 208 -13.25 -31.00 -2.87
N GLU A 209 -11.93 -31.08 -2.88
CA GLU A 209 -11.14 -31.30 -4.09
C GLU A 209 -11.39 -32.67 -4.73
N LYS A 210 -11.64 -33.70 -3.92
CA LYS A 210 -11.96 -35.05 -4.41
C LYS A 210 -13.38 -35.18 -4.94
N ASN A 211 -14.37 -34.62 -4.26
CA ASN A 211 -15.78 -34.89 -4.53
C ASN A 211 -16.47 -33.81 -5.38
N PHE A 212 -15.88 -32.63 -5.51
CA PHE A 212 -16.56 -31.46 -6.11
C PHE A 212 -15.66 -30.65 -7.05
N LYS A 213 -14.60 -31.26 -7.60
CA LYS A 213 -13.61 -30.61 -8.47
C LYS A 213 -14.22 -29.84 -9.65
N ASP A 214 -15.30 -30.35 -10.22
CA ASP A 214 -15.87 -29.87 -11.49
C ASP A 214 -17.18 -29.07 -11.30
N VAL A 215 -17.54 -28.71 -10.06
CA VAL A 215 -18.86 -28.14 -9.73
C VAL A 215 -18.83 -26.61 -9.57
N GLY A 216 -17.78 -25.94 -10.03
CA GLY A 216 -17.67 -24.47 -9.98
C GLY A 216 -17.66 -23.90 -8.55
N ILE A 217 -17.16 -24.67 -7.58
CA ILE A 217 -17.02 -24.24 -6.19
C ILE A 217 -15.55 -24.06 -5.82
N TYR A 218 -15.24 -22.93 -5.18
CA TYR A 218 -13.90 -22.61 -4.70
C TYR A 218 -13.88 -22.61 -3.17
N ALA A 219 -12.87 -23.27 -2.58
CA ALA A 219 -12.65 -23.32 -1.15
C ALA A 219 -11.46 -22.46 -0.73
N GLU A 220 -11.61 -21.63 0.29
CA GLU A 220 -10.53 -20.88 0.92
C GLU A 220 -10.64 -20.88 2.44
N SER A 221 -9.53 -20.59 3.14
CA SER A 221 -9.58 -20.39 4.59
C SER A 221 -9.91 -18.94 4.87
N GLY A 222 -11.02 -18.69 5.56
CA GLY A 222 -11.47 -17.37 5.99
C GLY A 222 -11.58 -17.25 7.51
N ILE A 223 -12.06 -16.09 7.95
CA ILE A 223 -12.45 -15.82 9.34
C ILE A 223 -13.98 -15.81 9.38
N LYS A 224 -14.58 -16.45 10.38
CA LYS A 224 -16.04 -16.52 10.55
C LYS A 224 -16.66 -15.12 10.60
N GLU A 225 -17.78 -14.93 9.92
CA GLU A 225 -18.53 -13.67 9.98
C GLU A 225 -19.01 -13.41 11.44
N GLY A 226 -18.62 -12.27 12.01
CA GLY A 226 -18.88 -11.93 13.43
C GLY A 226 -18.02 -12.68 14.46
N GLY A 227 -17.05 -13.50 14.03
CA GLY A 227 -16.13 -14.24 14.90
C GLY A 227 -14.86 -13.47 15.27
N GLY A 228 -14.10 -14.01 16.23
CA GLY A 228 -12.79 -13.46 16.61
C GLY A 228 -11.70 -13.76 15.57
N ARG A 229 -10.57 -13.07 15.65
CA ARG A 229 -9.43 -13.20 14.71
C ARG A 229 -8.88 -14.64 14.58
N ASN A 230 -9.17 -15.51 15.54
CA ASN A 230 -8.75 -16.91 15.60
C ASN A 230 -9.82 -17.92 15.14
N ASP A 231 -11.06 -17.49 14.87
CA ASP A 231 -12.14 -18.35 14.39
C ASP A 231 -12.02 -18.58 12.89
N ARG A 232 -11.08 -19.44 12.50
CA ARG A 232 -10.88 -19.80 11.10
C ARG A 232 -11.87 -20.85 10.62
N VAL A 233 -12.50 -20.56 9.49
CA VAL A 233 -13.45 -21.43 8.79
C VAL A 233 -12.96 -21.71 7.37
N VAL A 234 -13.58 -22.67 6.70
CA VAL A 234 -13.46 -22.85 5.25
C VAL A 234 -14.67 -22.17 4.61
N ILE A 235 -14.41 -21.23 3.70
CA ILE A 235 -15.44 -20.51 2.95
C ILE A 235 -15.51 -21.13 1.56
N LEU A 236 -16.70 -21.58 1.18
CA LEU A 236 -17.02 -22.03 -0.16
C LEU A 236 -17.74 -20.92 -0.91
N THR A 237 -17.24 -20.56 -2.09
CA THR A 237 -17.87 -19.57 -2.97
C THR A 237 -18.27 -20.24 -4.28
N LYS A 238 -19.48 -19.95 -4.76
CA LYS A 238 -19.91 -20.32 -6.11
C LYS A 238 -19.58 -19.20 -7.07
N GLU A 239 -18.78 -19.49 -8.07
CA GLU A 239 -18.45 -18.55 -9.14
C GLU A 239 -18.60 -19.26 -10.48
N GLU A 240 -19.10 -18.54 -11.48
CA GLU A 240 -19.22 -19.05 -12.85
C GLU A 240 -17.85 -18.97 -13.53
N GLY A 241 -17.36 -20.09 -14.04
CA GLY A 241 -16.05 -20.19 -14.70
C GLY A 241 -15.27 -21.43 -14.29
N SER A 242 -14.16 -21.71 -14.98
CA SER A 242 -13.22 -22.74 -14.55
C SER A 242 -12.49 -22.32 -13.26
N LYS A 243 -12.00 -23.29 -12.48
CA LYS A 243 -11.17 -23.03 -11.28
C LYS A 243 -9.97 -22.13 -11.61
N GLU A 244 -9.41 -22.28 -12.80
CA GLU A 244 -8.26 -21.53 -13.28
C GLU A 244 -8.61 -20.06 -13.57
N GLU A 245 -9.76 -19.81 -14.22
CA GLU A 245 -10.26 -18.46 -14.49
C GLU A 245 -10.56 -17.68 -13.20
N ILE A 246 -11.20 -18.34 -12.21
CA ILE A 246 -11.50 -17.76 -10.90
C ILE A 246 -10.22 -17.36 -10.17
N LEU A 247 -9.23 -18.26 -10.13
CA LEU A 247 -7.94 -17.98 -9.50
C LEU A 247 -7.21 -16.82 -10.18
N GLU A 248 -7.22 -16.78 -11.52
CA GLU A 248 -6.60 -15.70 -12.28
C GLU A 248 -7.27 -14.34 -12.00
N GLN A 249 -8.60 -14.30 -11.94
CA GLN A 249 -9.35 -13.08 -11.60
C GLN A 249 -9.01 -12.59 -10.18
N ARG A 250 -8.95 -13.49 -9.18
CA ARG A 250 -8.59 -13.14 -7.80
C ARG A 250 -7.13 -12.72 -7.67
N ASP A 251 -6.22 -13.30 -8.44
CA ASP A 251 -4.82 -12.86 -8.48
C ASP A 251 -4.70 -11.47 -9.09
N LYS A 252 -5.44 -11.18 -10.17
CA LYS A 252 -5.53 -9.84 -10.75
C LYS A 252 -6.09 -8.84 -9.75
N GLU A 253 -7.17 -9.19 -9.05
CA GLU A 253 -7.80 -8.34 -8.03
C GLU A 253 -6.85 -8.10 -6.85
N TRP A 254 -6.20 -9.13 -6.33
CA TRP A 254 -5.21 -8.99 -5.27
C TRP A 254 -4.02 -8.14 -5.70
N CYS A 255 -3.48 -8.36 -6.91
CA CYS A 255 -2.40 -7.53 -7.45
C CYS A 255 -2.84 -6.07 -7.54
N LYS A 256 -4.06 -5.82 -8.03
CA LYS A 256 -4.62 -4.47 -8.13
C LYS A 256 -4.71 -3.81 -6.74
N THR A 257 -5.32 -4.46 -5.76
CA THR A 257 -5.45 -3.94 -4.39
C THR A 257 -4.09 -3.67 -3.75
N MET A 258 -3.14 -4.59 -3.90
CA MET A 258 -1.79 -4.42 -3.36
C MET A 258 -0.99 -3.31 -4.05
N LEU A 259 -1.16 -3.13 -5.36
CA LEU A 259 -0.56 -2.01 -6.08
C LEU A 259 -1.16 -0.68 -5.63
N GLU A 260 -2.48 -0.62 -5.40
CA GLU A 260 -3.14 0.57 -4.85
C GLU A 260 -2.65 0.90 -3.44
N GLU A 261 -2.44 -0.11 -2.58
CA GLU A 261 -1.83 0.08 -1.26
C GLU A 261 -0.37 0.55 -1.35
N LEU A 262 0.39 0.00 -2.30
CA LEU A 262 1.78 0.40 -2.56
C LEU A 262 1.86 1.86 -3.01
N ASP A 263 1.04 2.26 -3.99
CA ASP A 263 0.99 3.63 -4.49
C ASP A 263 0.52 4.60 -3.42
N ALA A 264 -0.46 4.19 -2.60
CA ALA A 264 -0.89 4.96 -1.44
C ALA A 264 0.24 5.13 -0.42
N ALA A 265 1.06 4.11 -0.17
CA ALA A 265 2.20 4.20 0.75
C ALA A 265 3.32 5.08 0.19
N ILE A 266 3.59 5.00 -1.12
CA ILE A 266 4.59 5.85 -1.79
C ILE A 266 4.18 7.32 -1.71
N GLY A 267 2.90 7.61 -1.97
CA GLY A 267 2.28 8.91 -1.79
C GLY A 267 3.08 10.05 -2.41
N PHE A 268 3.49 11.02 -1.59
CA PHE A 268 4.16 12.24 -2.03
C PHE A 268 5.54 12.00 -2.67
N SER A 269 6.21 10.88 -2.36
CA SER A 269 7.48 10.51 -3.00
C SER A 269 7.36 10.37 -4.54
N SER A 270 6.15 10.11 -5.06
CA SER A 270 5.88 10.14 -6.50
C SER A 270 6.10 11.52 -7.14
N VAL A 271 5.73 12.61 -6.44
CA VAL A 271 5.91 13.99 -6.91
C VAL A 271 7.38 14.37 -6.94
N ILE A 272 8.13 14.06 -5.87
CA ILE A 272 9.57 14.32 -5.79
C ILE A 272 10.34 13.59 -6.91
N ARG A 273 9.96 12.35 -7.20
CA ARG A 273 10.53 11.59 -8.32
C ARG A 273 10.24 12.26 -9.66
N ALA A 274 9.01 12.68 -9.90
CA ALA A 274 8.63 13.34 -11.15
C ALA A 274 9.43 14.64 -11.37
N ILE A 275 9.62 15.43 -10.31
CA ILE A 275 10.50 16.61 -10.35
C ILE A 275 11.92 16.18 -10.76
N THR A 276 12.50 15.19 -10.08
CA THR A 276 13.87 14.71 -10.33
C THR A 276 14.05 14.19 -11.76
N GLU A 277 13.08 13.43 -12.29
CA GLU A 277 13.12 12.89 -13.65
C GLU A 277 12.93 13.96 -14.72
N SER A 278 12.13 15.00 -14.45
CA SER A 278 11.94 16.12 -15.38
C SER A 278 13.24 16.89 -15.62
N VAL A 279 14.08 17.04 -14.60
CA VAL A 279 15.40 17.70 -14.68
C VAL A 279 16.36 16.88 -15.53
N ARG A 280 16.37 15.55 -15.38
CA ARG A 280 17.21 14.64 -16.19
C ARG A 280 16.85 14.69 -17.68
N LYS A 281 15.55 14.69 -18.01
CA LYS A 281 15.07 14.74 -19.41
C LYS A 281 15.37 16.07 -20.10
N LYS A 282 15.47 17.16 -19.35
CA LYS A 282 15.83 18.49 -19.85
C LYS A 282 17.35 18.71 -19.93
N GLY A 283 18.16 17.69 -19.65
CA GLY A 283 19.62 17.74 -19.81
C GLY A 283 20.36 18.54 -18.73
N PHE A 284 19.73 18.85 -17.60
CA PHE A 284 20.32 19.73 -16.58
C PHE A 284 21.26 19.02 -15.59
N LEU A 285 21.24 17.69 -15.47
CA LEU A 285 22.11 16.95 -14.54
C LEU A 285 22.44 15.54 -15.07
N SER A 286 23.67 15.34 -15.55
CA SER A 286 24.39 14.06 -15.45
C SER A 286 25.42 14.20 -14.33
N PHE A 287 25.10 13.67 -13.16
CA PHE A 287 26.08 13.40 -12.10
C PHE A 287 26.12 11.90 -11.87
#